data_AF-A0A9P8H9S6-F1
#
_entry.id   AF-A0A9P8H9S6-F1
#
_cell.length_a   1.000
_cell.length_b   1.000
_cell.length_c   1.000
_cell.angle_alpha   90.00
_cell.angle_beta   90.00
_cell.angle_gamma   90.00
#
_symmetry.space_group_name_H-M   'P 1'
#
loop_
_entity.id
_entity.type
_entity.pdbx_description
1 polymer ?
#
loop_
_entity_poly.entity_id
_entity_poly.type
_entity_poly.pdbx_seq_one_letter_code
_entity_poly.pdbx_strand_id
1 'polypeptide(L)'
;MSQNTRLSYSAAAGSADIPKPQPKPVNKPPANQSSSNHRQHASGEQQGSRHGGPSHKRNQSPSYIPQTSSAEEAVYVLTLLTDAKHHRTLTETRNKYFPPRLNRLEAHITLFHALPGSQLEESIKPTLREISSKTSQFHLLAATPFRLNKGIAIGLPKSSGGDDARQVHQQLKAAWADFLSRQDAGGFAAHYTIMNKVDDEKEVQKAFEQVQQEWKGCHGTVLGLSLFKYDRGNWVHNEDFKFAPSQ
;
A
#
# COMPACT_ATOMS: atom_id res chain seq x y z
N MET A 1 -10.89 -5.26 37.25
CA MET A 1 -10.14 -4.24 36.48
C MET A 1 -9.46 -4.97 35.33
N SER A 2 -9.78 -4.67 34.07
CA SER A 2 -9.13 -5.32 32.92
C SER A 2 -8.15 -4.36 32.27
N GLN A 3 -6.93 -4.81 31.97
CA GLN A 3 -5.88 -3.97 31.40
C GLN A 3 -6.11 -3.80 29.89
N ASN A 4 -6.27 -2.56 29.44
CA ASN A 4 -6.71 -2.25 28.09
C ASN A 4 -5.50 -2.09 27.14
N THR A 5 -4.96 -3.22 26.67
CA THR A 5 -3.75 -3.26 25.83
C THR A 5 -3.98 -2.61 24.45
N ARG A 6 -3.65 -1.32 24.33
CA ARG A 6 -3.60 -0.63 23.03
C ARG A 6 -2.57 -1.30 22.13
N LEU A 7 -3.01 -1.91 21.01
CA LEU A 7 -2.11 -2.22 19.90
C LEU A 7 -1.70 -0.91 19.22
N SER A 8 -0.49 -0.44 19.49
CA SER A 8 0.11 0.65 18.71
C SER A 8 0.74 0.08 17.43
N TYR A 9 0.08 0.33 16.29
CA TYR A 9 0.57 0.05 14.93
C TYR A 9 1.81 0.91 14.53
N SER A 10 2.64 1.30 15.49
CA SER A 10 3.82 2.15 15.31
C SER A 10 4.94 1.87 16.32
N ALA A 11 4.71 1.04 17.35
CA ALA A 11 5.64 0.84 18.46
C ALA A 11 6.56 -0.39 18.34
N ALA A 12 6.50 -1.13 17.23
CA ALA A 12 7.27 -2.38 17.02
C ALA A 12 8.69 -2.16 16.45
N ALA A 13 9.17 -0.92 16.36
CA ALA A 13 10.51 -0.57 15.89
C ALA A 13 11.47 -0.30 17.07
N GLY A 14 11.76 -1.33 17.86
CA GLY A 14 12.79 -1.27 18.90
C GLY A 14 14.20 -1.11 18.29
N SER A 15 15.04 -0.31 18.94
CA SER A 15 16.35 0.10 18.42
C SER A 15 17.28 -1.07 18.08
N ALA A 16 17.84 -1.04 16.88
CA ALA A 16 19.03 -1.81 16.50
C ALA A 16 20.08 -0.84 15.96
N ASP A 17 21.21 -0.71 16.65
CA ASP A 17 22.34 0.09 16.16
C ASP A 17 22.94 -0.55 14.91
N ILE A 18 22.95 0.19 13.80
CA ILE A 18 23.54 -0.25 12.53
C ILE A 18 24.90 0.44 12.35
N PRO A 19 26.04 -0.29 12.40
CA PRO A 19 27.35 0.28 12.20
C PRO A 19 27.53 0.93 10.82
N LYS A 20 28.17 2.11 10.78
CA LYS A 20 28.47 2.80 9.51
C LYS A 20 29.53 2.03 8.70
N PRO A 21 29.27 1.69 7.42
CA PRO A 21 30.28 1.08 6.57
C PRO A 21 31.43 2.05 6.25
N GLN A 22 32.68 1.58 6.33
CA GLN A 22 33.85 2.29 5.79
C GLN A 22 34.02 1.98 4.29
N PRO A 23 34.48 2.95 3.47
CA PRO A 23 34.80 2.71 2.07
C PRO A 23 36.13 1.95 1.90
N LYS A 24 36.22 1.09 0.89
CA LYS A 24 37.45 0.46 0.40
C LYS A 24 37.61 0.67 -1.13
N PRO A 25 38.82 0.53 -1.69
CA PRO A 25 39.28 1.45 -2.74
C PRO A 25 38.87 1.10 -4.18
N VAL A 26 39.02 2.10 -5.05
CA VAL A 26 38.76 2.03 -6.50
C VAL A 26 39.96 1.44 -7.24
N ASN A 27 39.74 0.36 -8.00
CA ASN A 27 40.70 -0.11 -9.01
C ASN A 27 40.45 0.58 -10.37
N LYS A 28 41.53 0.96 -11.06
CA LYS A 28 41.48 1.49 -12.44
C LYS A 28 41.59 0.34 -13.47
N PRO A 29 40.91 0.41 -14.62
CA PRO A 29 41.24 -0.42 -15.78
C PRO A 29 42.54 0.06 -16.47
N PRO A 30 43.26 -0.82 -17.20
CA PRO A 30 44.49 -0.47 -17.90
C PRO A 30 44.25 0.24 -19.24
N ALA A 31 45.30 0.87 -19.78
CA ALA A 31 45.31 1.46 -21.11
C ALA A 31 45.54 0.41 -22.22
N ASN A 32 45.12 0.73 -23.45
CA ASN A 32 45.42 -0.04 -24.65
C ASN A 32 46.06 0.87 -25.72
N GLN A 33 46.89 0.33 -26.61
CA GLN A 33 47.74 1.09 -27.54
C GLN A 33 47.29 0.99 -29.02
N SER A 34 47.92 1.80 -29.89
CA SER A 34 47.70 1.95 -31.34
C SER A 34 47.88 0.63 -32.14
N SER A 35 47.36 0.46 -33.37
CA SER A 35 47.56 1.26 -34.61
C SER A 35 46.66 0.69 -35.75
N SER A 36 46.38 1.28 -36.94
CA SER A 36 46.42 2.67 -37.48
C SER A 36 45.92 2.69 -38.95
N ASN A 37 45.37 3.82 -39.44
CA ASN A 37 45.08 4.16 -40.87
C ASN A 37 43.95 3.36 -41.58
N HIS A 38 43.27 3.86 -42.63
CA HIS A 38 43.59 4.98 -43.55
C HIS A 38 42.34 5.62 -44.23
N ARG A 39 42.41 6.92 -44.58
CA ARG A 39 41.56 7.71 -45.53
C ARG A 39 40.04 7.91 -45.23
N GLN A 40 39.33 8.90 -45.80
CA GLN A 40 39.59 10.35 -46.02
C GLN A 40 38.27 11.06 -46.48
N HIS A 41 38.17 12.39 -46.32
CA HIS A 41 37.04 13.28 -46.73
C HIS A 41 35.70 13.14 -45.97
N ALA A 42 34.89 14.18 -45.73
CA ALA A 42 35.18 15.64 -45.67
C ALA A 42 34.07 16.40 -44.88
N SER A 43 34.47 17.49 -44.21
CA SER A 43 33.71 18.68 -43.78
C SER A 43 32.18 18.62 -43.55
N GLY A 44 31.76 18.88 -42.31
CA GLY A 44 30.37 19.21 -41.95
C GLY A 44 30.26 19.71 -40.51
N GLU A 45 30.40 21.02 -40.28
CA GLU A 45 30.29 21.62 -38.95
C GLU A 45 28.82 21.84 -38.54
N GLN A 46 28.47 21.58 -37.27
CA GLN A 46 27.92 22.62 -36.39
C GLN A 46 27.74 22.16 -34.92
N GLN A 47 28.22 23.03 -34.03
CA GLN A 47 27.67 23.40 -32.71
C GLN A 47 26.84 22.36 -31.93
N GLY A 48 27.37 21.87 -30.81
CA GLY A 48 26.60 21.11 -29.82
C GLY A 48 25.83 22.02 -28.85
N SER A 49 24.75 21.50 -28.24
CA SER A 49 24.13 22.09 -27.07
C SER A 49 24.06 21.11 -25.89
N ARG A 50 24.45 21.58 -24.70
CA ARG A 50 24.25 20.88 -23.44
C ARG A 50 22.89 21.27 -22.85
N HIS A 51 21.87 20.46 -23.08
CA HIS A 51 20.59 20.58 -22.38
C HIS A 51 20.35 19.37 -21.48
N GLY A 52 20.60 19.54 -20.19
CA GLY A 52 20.06 18.65 -19.17
C GLY A 52 18.55 18.83 -19.13
N GLY A 53 17.81 17.85 -19.65
CA GLY A 53 16.34 17.88 -19.63
C GLY A 53 15.83 17.97 -18.18
N PRO A 54 14.78 18.78 -17.91
CA PRO A 54 14.28 18.94 -16.55
C PRO A 54 13.77 17.59 -16.03
N SER A 55 14.10 17.27 -14.78
CA SER A 55 13.58 16.07 -14.12
C SER A 55 12.05 16.14 -14.10
N HIS A 56 11.38 15.27 -14.87
CA HIS A 56 9.92 15.19 -14.84
C HIS A 56 9.45 14.89 -13.42
N LYS A 57 8.96 15.91 -12.72
CA LYS A 57 8.13 15.73 -11.54
C LYS A 57 6.96 14.87 -11.98
N ARG A 58 6.94 13.63 -11.51
CA ARG A 58 5.96 12.61 -11.89
C ARG A 58 4.59 13.05 -11.37
N ASN A 59 3.85 13.79 -12.18
CA ASN A 59 2.49 14.23 -11.86
C ASN A 59 1.72 13.04 -11.33
N GLN A 60 1.18 13.19 -10.11
CA GLN A 60 0.31 12.17 -9.55
C GLN A 60 -0.92 12.09 -10.45
N SER A 61 -1.37 10.88 -10.77
CA SER A 61 -2.61 10.71 -11.53
C SER A 61 -3.74 11.41 -10.77
N PRO A 62 -4.57 12.25 -11.41
CA PRO A 62 -5.70 12.91 -10.75
C PRO A 62 -6.67 11.94 -10.08
N SER A 63 -6.62 10.64 -10.41
CA SER A 63 -7.39 9.58 -9.77
C SER A 63 -7.21 9.48 -8.25
N TYR A 64 -6.09 9.95 -7.69
CA TYR A 64 -5.79 9.85 -6.25
C TYR A 64 -6.14 11.13 -5.45
N ILE A 65 -6.67 12.17 -6.12
CA ILE A 65 -6.96 13.46 -5.49
C ILE A 65 -8.45 13.49 -5.09
N PRO A 66 -8.81 13.86 -3.85
CA PRO A 66 -10.20 14.08 -3.44
C PRO A 66 -10.91 15.13 -4.27
N GLN A 67 -12.24 15.06 -4.34
CA GLN A 67 -13.07 16.01 -5.09
C GLN A 67 -13.59 17.14 -4.17
N THR A 68 -12.67 17.88 -3.56
CA THR A 68 -12.99 19.02 -2.68
C THR A 68 -12.70 20.37 -3.36
N SER A 69 -13.25 21.45 -2.80
CA SER A 69 -13.19 22.81 -3.37
C SER A 69 -11.83 23.52 -3.25
N SER A 70 -10.88 22.92 -2.53
CA SER A 70 -9.53 23.45 -2.31
C SER A 70 -8.52 22.30 -2.14
N ALA A 71 -7.23 22.60 -2.11
CA ALA A 71 -6.20 21.58 -1.96
C ALA A 71 -6.09 21.09 -0.51
N GLU A 72 -6.23 19.78 -0.30
CA GLU A 72 -6.15 19.15 1.02
C GLU A 72 -4.74 19.21 1.64
N GLU A 73 -4.62 19.76 2.85
CA GLU A 73 -3.36 19.73 3.63
C GLU A 73 -2.98 18.32 4.10
N ALA A 74 -3.97 17.44 4.25
CA ALA A 74 -3.81 16.06 4.68
C ALA A 74 -4.88 15.18 4.03
N VAL A 75 -4.51 13.94 3.71
CA VAL A 75 -5.46 12.90 3.31
C VAL A 75 -5.35 11.70 4.25
N TYR A 76 -6.44 10.94 4.36
CA TYR A 76 -6.58 9.83 5.27
C TYR A 76 -6.84 8.53 4.51
N VAL A 77 -6.29 7.44 5.05
CA VAL A 77 -6.47 6.07 4.55
C VAL A 77 -7.37 5.32 5.52
N LEU A 78 -8.36 4.60 4.99
CA LEU A 78 -9.22 3.72 5.79
C LEU A 78 -8.92 2.26 5.44
N THR A 79 -8.71 1.42 6.45
CA THR A 79 -8.59 -0.03 6.29
C THR A 79 -9.68 -0.76 7.07
N LEU A 80 -9.93 -2.02 6.70
CA LEU A 80 -10.50 -2.97 7.66
C LEU A 80 -9.50 -3.19 8.80
N LEU A 81 -10.03 -3.46 9.99
CA LEU A 81 -9.28 -3.78 11.18
C LEU A 81 -9.53 -5.23 11.57
N THR A 82 -8.48 -6.05 11.65
CA THR A 82 -8.58 -7.50 11.88
C THR A 82 -7.95 -7.92 13.20
N ASP A 83 -8.22 -9.15 13.63
CA ASP A 83 -7.58 -9.70 14.83
C ASP A 83 -6.05 -9.83 14.69
N ALA A 84 -5.35 -9.78 15.83
CA ALA A 84 -3.89 -9.72 15.86
C ALA A 84 -3.20 -10.99 15.34
N LYS A 85 -3.85 -12.16 15.39
CA LYS A 85 -3.27 -13.43 14.89
C LYS A 85 -3.34 -13.45 13.37
N HIS A 86 -4.49 -13.12 12.82
CA HIS A 86 -4.69 -12.97 11.38
C HIS A 86 -3.75 -11.90 10.80
N HIS A 87 -3.77 -10.69 11.37
CA HIS A 87 -2.93 -9.57 10.93
C HIS A 87 -1.44 -9.91 10.94
N ARG A 88 -0.95 -10.57 11.99
CA ARG A 88 0.45 -11.03 12.07
C ARG A 88 0.77 -12.01 10.93
N THR A 89 -0.06 -13.02 10.71
CA THR A 89 0.17 -14.05 9.68
C THR A 89 0.29 -13.45 8.27
N LEU A 90 -0.61 -12.51 7.93
CA LEU A 90 -0.56 -11.79 6.65
C LEU A 90 0.65 -10.84 6.56
N THR A 91 1.06 -10.23 7.68
CA THR A 91 2.22 -9.33 7.75
C THR A 91 3.54 -10.08 7.61
N GLU A 92 3.69 -11.25 8.25
CA GLU A 92 4.84 -12.15 8.05
C GLU A 92 4.93 -12.62 6.59
N THR A 93 3.78 -12.98 5.99
CA THR A 93 3.68 -13.36 4.58
C THR A 93 4.09 -12.20 3.64
N ARG A 94 3.60 -10.99 3.91
CA ARG A 94 3.99 -9.77 3.21
C ARG A 94 5.48 -9.46 3.38
N ASN A 95 6.05 -9.68 4.56
CA ASN A 95 7.48 -9.48 4.81
C ASN A 95 8.37 -10.53 4.11
N LYS A 96 7.86 -11.74 3.84
CA LYS A 96 8.54 -12.77 3.02
C LYS A 96 8.64 -12.38 1.53
N TYR A 97 7.63 -11.70 0.98
CA TYR A 97 7.48 -11.52 -0.49
C TYR A 97 7.52 -10.07 -0.98
N PHE A 98 7.30 -9.05 -0.15
CA PHE A 98 7.37 -7.65 -0.57
C PHE A 98 8.83 -7.16 -0.53
N PRO A 99 9.38 -6.53 -1.60
CA PRO A 99 10.76 -6.07 -1.62
C PRO A 99 11.11 -5.20 -0.40
N PRO A 100 12.09 -5.58 0.46
CA PRO A 100 12.30 -4.93 1.75
C PRO A 100 12.58 -3.41 1.67
N ARG A 101 13.27 -2.95 0.62
CA ARG A 101 13.50 -1.51 0.35
C ARG A 101 12.23 -0.70 0.04
N LEU A 102 11.13 -1.37 -0.29
CA LEU A 102 9.84 -0.76 -0.66
C LEU A 102 8.72 -1.06 0.35
N ASN A 103 8.91 -2.05 1.23
CA ASN A 103 7.94 -2.40 2.25
C ASN A 103 8.02 -1.45 3.45
N ARG A 104 6.99 -0.63 3.66
CA ARG A 104 6.90 0.37 4.74
C ARG A 104 5.70 0.17 5.67
N LEU A 105 4.86 -0.82 5.39
CA LEU A 105 3.55 -1.00 6.00
C LEU A 105 3.31 -2.49 6.25
N GLU A 106 2.67 -2.79 7.37
CA GLU A 106 2.13 -4.12 7.68
C GLU A 106 0.99 -4.50 6.71
N ALA A 107 0.48 -5.72 6.78
CA ALA A 107 -0.51 -6.22 5.82
C ALA A 107 -1.93 -5.73 6.14
N HIS A 108 -2.52 -4.98 5.20
CA HIS A 108 -3.81 -4.32 5.34
C HIS A 108 -4.75 -4.63 4.17
N ILE A 109 -6.06 -4.46 4.40
CA ILE A 109 -7.09 -4.37 3.36
C ILE A 109 -7.55 -2.91 3.30
N THR A 110 -7.11 -2.15 2.30
CA THR A 110 -7.52 -0.74 2.10
C THR A 110 -8.93 -0.68 1.55
N LEU A 111 -9.77 0.15 2.18
CA LEU A 111 -11.09 0.53 1.68
C LEU A 111 -11.01 1.83 0.89
N PHE A 112 -10.35 2.86 1.45
CA PHE A 112 -10.22 4.20 0.87
C PHE A 112 -8.77 4.69 0.98
N HIS A 113 -8.25 5.31 -0.07
CA HIS A 113 -6.83 5.67 -0.23
C HIS A 113 -6.55 7.15 0.02
N ALA A 114 -7.51 8.03 -0.28
CA ALA A 114 -7.42 9.47 -0.07
C ALA A 114 -8.79 10.04 0.33
N LEU A 115 -9.13 9.91 1.60
CA LEU A 115 -10.23 10.68 2.20
C LEU A 115 -9.73 12.10 2.55
N PRO A 116 -10.46 13.17 2.20
CA PRO A 116 -10.03 14.55 2.45
C PRO A 116 -10.02 14.89 3.95
N GLY A 117 -8.98 15.59 4.41
CA GLY A 117 -8.87 16.08 5.78
C GLY A 117 -9.89 17.16 6.12
N SER A 118 -10.32 17.95 5.14
CA SER A 118 -11.37 18.97 5.30
C SER A 118 -12.73 18.38 5.73
N GLN A 119 -13.01 17.11 5.40
CA GLN A 119 -14.27 16.42 5.74
C GLN A 119 -14.17 15.55 7.00
N LEU A 120 -13.02 15.57 7.71
CA LEU A 120 -12.68 14.56 8.72
C LEU A 120 -13.68 14.52 9.89
N GLU A 121 -13.87 15.65 10.57
CA GLU A 121 -14.70 15.72 11.78
C GLU A 121 -16.19 15.98 11.46
N GLU A 122 -16.49 16.63 10.33
CA GLU A 122 -17.86 16.99 9.93
C GLU A 122 -18.63 15.83 9.27
N SER A 123 -17.95 14.98 8.50
CA SER A 123 -18.61 13.88 7.74
C SER A 123 -17.96 12.52 7.97
N ILE A 124 -16.64 12.37 7.74
CA ILE A 124 -15.97 11.06 7.74
C ILE A 124 -16.12 10.34 9.08
N LYS A 125 -15.75 10.99 10.20
CA LYS A 125 -15.82 10.36 11.52
C LYS A 125 -17.25 10.11 12.03
N PRO A 126 -18.23 11.03 11.85
CA PRO A 126 -19.63 10.73 12.08
C PRO A 126 -20.12 9.48 11.33
N THR A 127 -19.89 9.39 10.02
CA THR A 127 -20.26 8.22 9.20
C THR A 127 -19.58 6.94 9.70
N LEU A 128 -18.28 6.99 10.02
CA LEU A 128 -17.53 5.85 10.53
C LEU A 128 -18.10 5.32 11.85
N ARG A 129 -18.49 6.20 12.77
CA ARG A 129 -19.12 5.82 14.05
C ARG A 129 -20.49 5.20 13.83
N GLU A 130 -21.33 5.81 12.98
CA GLU A 130 -22.67 5.31 12.68
C GLU A 130 -22.63 3.91 12.05
N ILE A 131 -21.90 3.74 10.93
CA ILE A 131 -21.80 2.45 10.24
C ILE A 131 -21.17 1.39 11.14
N SER A 132 -20.15 1.74 11.93
CA SER A 132 -19.52 0.78 12.84
C SER A 132 -20.44 0.34 13.99
N SER A 133 -21.30 1.22 14.51
CA SER A 133 -22.31 0.84 15.51
C SER A 133 -23.42 -0.08 14.97
N LYS A 134 -23.66 -0.04 13.65
CA LYS A 134 -24.69 -0.83 12.94
C LYS A 134 -24.13 -2.11 12.32
N THR A 135 -22.80 -2.27 12.28
CA THR A 135 -22.11 -3.41 11.68
C THR A 135 -21.64 -4.37 12.78
N SER A 136 -21.99 -5.65 12.66
CA SER A 136 -21.46 -6.70 13.53
C SER A 136 -20.06 -7.15 13.07
N GLN A 137 -19.23 -7.59 14.01
CA GLN A 137 -17.97 -8.27 13.70
C GLN A 137 -18.25 -9.55 12.90
N PHE A 138 -17.47 -9.77 11.83
CA PHE A 138 -17.67 -10.89 10.90
C PHE A 138 -16.38 -11.67 10.66
N HIS A 139 -16.52 -12.98 10.44
CA HIS A 139 -15.40 -13.85 10.11
C HIS A 139 -14.96 -13.67 8.65
N LEU A 140 -13.66 -13.83 8.43
CA LEU A 140 -13.04 -13.69 7.11
C LEU A 140 -12.09 -14.85 6.82
N LEU A 141 -11.87 -15.13 5.54
CA LEU A 141 -10.85 -16.07 5.08
C LEU A 141 -10.03 -15.43 3.94
N ALA A 142 -8.77 -15.10 4.21
CA ALA A 142 -7.83 -14.64 3.18
C ALA A 142 -7.22 -15.88 2.50
N ALA A 143 -7.80 -16.37 1.40
CA ALA A 143 -7.44 -17.67 0.82
C ALA A 143 -7.18 -17.70 -0.70
N THR A 144 -7.40 -16.61 -1.44
CA THR A 144 -7.26 -16.64 -2.91
C THR A 144 -6.05 -15.84 -3.38
N PRO A 145 -4.86 -16.45 -3.60
CA PRO A 145 -3.77 -15.80 -4.32
C PRO A 145 -4.21 -15.36 -5.72
N PHE A 146 -3.87 -14.12 -6.11
CA PHE A 146 -4.03 -13.63 -7.48
C PHE A 146 -2.91 -12.67 -7.89
N ARG A 147 -2.70 -12.53 -9.20
CA ARG A 147 -1.71 -11.63 -9.79
C ARG A 147 -2.16 -10.18 -9.76
N LEU A 148 -1.24 -9.28 -9.41
CA LEU A 148 -1.30 -7.86 -9.72
C LEU A 148 -0.38 -7.57 -10.91
N ASN A 149 -0.56 -6.43 -11.57
CA ASN A 149 0.25 -5.98 -12.72
C ASN A 149 1.77 -5.92 -12.43
N LYS A 150 2.17 -5.75 -11.15
CA LYS A 150 3.57 -5.70 -10.69
C LYS A 150 3.78 -6.37 -9.34
N GLY A 151 3.08 -7.49 -9.10
CA GLY A 151 3.11 -8.19 -7.82
C GLY A 151 2.02 -9.26 -7.63
N ILE A 152 1.72 -9.57 -6.37
CA ILE A 152 0.72 -10.57 -5.95
C ILE A 152 -0.10 -10.08 -4.76
N ALA A 153 -1.33 -10.57 -4.67
CA ALA A 153 -2.27 -10.30 -3.60
C ALA A 153 -3.00 -11.57 -3.14
N ILE A 154 -3.59 -11.53 -1.94
CA ILE A 154 -4.45 -12.59 -1.40
C ILE A 154 -5.84 -11.99 -1.14
N GLY A 155 -6.83 -12.45 -1.90
CA GLY A 155 -8.21 -12.02 -1.82
C GLY A 155 -9.05 -12.79 -0.79
N LEU A 156 -10.16 -12.16 -0.37
CA LEU A 156 -11.21 -12.76 0.43
C LEU A 156 -12.33 -13.29 -0.49
N PRO A 157 -12.67 -14.60 -0.46
CA PRO A 157 -13.82 -15.14 -1.17
C PRO A 157 -15.12 -14.46 -0.76
N LYS A 158 -16.10 -14.39 -1.69
CA LYS A 158 -17.39 -13.74 -1.41
C LYS A 158 -18.08 -14.31 -0.17
N SER A 159 -18.07 -15.64 -0.04
CA SER A 159 -18.70 -16.44 1.02
C SER A 159 -17.96 -16.45 2.36
N SER A 160 -16.94 -15.61 2.56
CA SER A 160 -16.06 -15.68 3.74
C SER A 160 -15.47 -14.32 4.10
N GLY A 161 -16.31 -13.37 4.53
CA GLY A 161 -15.95 -11.99 4.88
C GLY A 161 -15.77 -11.05 3.68
N GLY A 162 -15.70 -11.60 2.45
CA GLY A 162 -15.48 -10.82 1.25
C GLY A 162 -16.70 -10.01 0.79
N ASP A 163 -17.94 -10.46 1.06
CA ASP A 163 -19.14 -9.67 0.75
C ASP A 163 -19.47 -8.67 1.85
N ASP A 164 -19.33 -9.07 3.11
CA ASP A 164 -19.48 -8.23 4.29
C ASP A 164 -18.57 -6.97 4.18
N ALA A 165 -17.31 -7.17 3.80
CA ALA A 165 -16.37 -6.10 3.48
C ALA A 165 -16.82 -5.20 2.31
N ARG A 166 -17.49 -5.75 1.29
CA ARG A 166 -18.05 -4.97 0.17
C ARG A 166 -19.26 -4.16 0.61
N GLN A 167 -20.13 -4.71 1.45
CA GLN A 167 -21.32 -4.01 1.95
C GLN A 167 -20.91 -2.82 2.83
N VAL A 168 -19.90 -2.98 3.69
CA VAL A 168 -19.30 -1.87 4.46
C VAL A 168 -18.70 -0.81 3.53
N HIS A 169 -17.90 -1.21 2.54
CA HIS A 169 -17.35 -0.28 1.55
C HIS A 169 -18.46 0.47 0.78
N GLN A 170 -19.53 -0.21 0.37
CA GLN A 170 -20.63 0.38 -0.39
C GLN A 170 -21.40 1.43 0.43
N GLN A 171 -21.67 1.18 1.71
CA GLN A 171 -22.31 2.15 2.60
C GLN A 171 -21.44 3.41 2.79
N LEU A 172 -20.15 3.23 3.11
CA LEU A 172 -19.19 4.33 3.25
C LEU A 172 -19.06 5.14 1.95
N LYS A 173 -18.97 4.45 0.80
CA LYS A 173 -18.86 5.08 -0.53
C LYS A 173 -20.11 5.89 -0.88
N ALA A 174 -21.30 5.40 -0.54
CA ALA A 174 -22.54 6.12 -0.80
C ALA A 174 -22.64 7.39 0.05
N ALA A 175 -22.23 7.33 1.33
CA ALA A 175 -22.25 8.47 2.24
C ALA A 175 -21.23 9.58 1.90
N TRP A 176 -20.20 9.28 1.10
CA TRP A 176 -19.09 10.20 0.80
C TRP A 176 -18.99 10.60 -0.69
N ALA A 177 -20.00 10.22 -1.48
CA ALA A 177 -19.95 10.26 -2.95
C ALA A 177 -19.52 11.61 -3.55
N ASP A 178 -19.86 12.72 -2.89
CA ASP A 178 -19.62 14.09 -3.37
C ASP A 178 -18.14 14.52 -3.32
N PHE A 179 -17.28 13.85 -2.53
CA PHE A 179 -15.89 14.27 -2.31
C PHE A 179 -14.82 13.19 -2.54
N LEU A 180 -15.20 11.96 -2.92
CA LEU A 180 -14.25 10.87 -3.14
C LEU A 180 -13.30 11.10 -4.32
N SER A 181 -12.07 10.61 -4.19
CA SER A 181 -11.14 10.49 -5.32
C SER A 181 -11.72 9.57 -6.40
N ARG A 182 -11.34 9.74 -7.69
CA ARG A 182 -11.84 8.83 -8.75
C ARG A 182 -11.39 7.37 -8.55
N GLN A 183 -10.32 7.12 -7.79
CA GLN A 183 -9.94 5.77 -7.39
C GLN A 183 -10.93 5.21 -6.35
N ASP A 184 -11.23 5.97 -5.31
CA ASP A 184 -12.07 5.54 -4.18
C ASP A 184 -13.57 5.52 -4.54
N ALA A 185 -13.99 6.36 -5.49
CA ALA A 185 -15.26 6.25 -6.20
C ALA A 185 -15.32 5.02 -7.15
N GLY A 186 -14.28 4.20 -7.20
CA GLY A 186 -14.18 2.98 -8.02
C GLY A 186 -14.91 1.75 -7.44
N GLY A 187 -14.47 0.57 -7.89
CA GLY A 187 -14.93 -0.72 -7.37
C GLY A 187 -13.93 -1.31 -6.36
N PHE A 188 -14.43 -1.96 -5.31
CA PHE A 188 -13.62 -2.55 -4.26
C PHE A 188 -13.59 -4.09 -4.34
N ALA A 189 -12.37 -4.63 -4.21
CA ALA A 189 -12.12 -6.05 -4.02
C ALA A 189 -11.26 -6.23 -2.76
N ALA A 190 -11.81 -6.90 -1.74
CA ALA A 190 -11.14 -7.13 -0.47
C ALA A 190 -9.91 -8.03 -0.65
N HIS A 191 -8.71 -7.47 -0.50
CA HIS A 191 -7.46 -8.19 -0.66
C HIS A 191 -6.34 -7.60 0.22
N TYR A 192 -5.39 -8.46 0.60
CA TYR A 192 -4.09 -8.06 1.10
C TYR A 192 -3.10 -8.00 -0.07
N THR A 193 -2.39 -6.88 -0.23
CA THR A 193 -1.23 -6.83 -1.13
C THR A 193 -0.03 -7.51 -0.45
N ILE A 194 0.51 -8.57 -1.07
CA ILE A 194 1.64 -9.36 -0.56
C ILE A 194 2.96 -8.98 -1.24
N MET A 195 2.91 -8.62 -2.52
CA MET A 195 4.04 -8.06 -3.28
C MET A 195 3.49 -6.98 -4.22
N ASN A 196 4.19 -5.87 -4.41
CA ASN A 196 3.88 -4.87 -5.43
C ASN A 196 5.13 -4.06 -5.79
N LYS A 197 5.12 -3.37 -6.93
CA LYS A 197 6.22 -2.53 -7.46
C LYS A 197 7.49 -3.33 -7.79
N VAL A 198 7.33 -4.60 -8.17
CA VAL A 198 8.40 -5.42 -8.78
C VAL A 198 8.32 -5.26 -10.30
N ASP A 199 9.45 -4.99 -10.94
CA ASP A 199 9.53 -4.79 -12.39
C ASP A 199 9.98 -6.05 -13.17
N ASP A 200 10.58 -7.05 -12.49
CA ASP A 200 10.88 -8.35 -13.10
C ASP A 200 9.69 -9.31 -12.96
N GLU A 201 9.01 -9.55 -14.08
CA GLU A 201 7.87 -10.46 -14.17
C GLU A 201 8.22 -11.91 -13.78
N LYS A 202 9.48 -12.35 -13.94
CA LYS A 202 9.91 -13.70 -13.52
C LYS A 202 9.99 -13.83 -12.01
N GLU A 203 10.39 -12.75 -11.31
CA GLU A 203 10.38 -12.71 -9.85
C GLU A 203 8.94 -12.81 -9.33
N VAL A 204 8.02 -12.03 -9.91
CA VAL A 204 6.60 -12.07 -9.52
C VAL A 204 5.97 -13.42 -9.83
N GLN A 205 6.26 -14.02 -10.99
CA GLN A 205 5.70 -15.31 -11.37
C GLN A 205 6.18 -16.44 -10.44
N LYS A 206 7.48 -16.49 -10.13
CA LYS A 206 8.04 -17.45 -9.17
C LYS A 206 7.42 -17.28 -7.77
N ALA A 207 7.25 -16.04 -7.31
CA ALA A 207 6.61 -15.75 -6.02
C ALA A 207 5.12 -16.13 -6.02
N PHE A 208 4.43 -15.97 -7.15
CA PHE A 208 3.04 -16.38 -7.29
C PHE A 208 2.86 -17.89 -7.22
N GLU A 209 3.67 -18.66 -7.97
CA GLU A 209 3.68 -20.12 -7.94
C GLU A 209 3.97 -20.65 -6.53
N GLN A 210 4.97 -20.08 -5.85
CA GLN A 210 5.30 -20.45 -4.47
C GLN A 210 4.14 -20.15 -3.51
N VAL A 211 3.47 -18.99 -3.63
CA VAL A 211 2.30 -18.65 -2.80
C VAL A 211 1.09 -19.54 -3.12
N GLN A 212 0.85 -19.92 -4.37
CA GLN A 212 -0.20 -20.88 -4.72
C GLN A 212 0.07 -22.27 -4.12
N GLN A 213 1.34 -22.71 -4.08
CA GLN A 213 1.72 -24.00 -3.51
C GLN A 213 1.72 -23.99 -1.97
N GLU A 214 2.20 -22.92 -1.33
CA GLU A 214 2.36 -22.83 0.13
C GLU A 214 1.08 -22.37 0.86
N TRP A 215 0.34 -21.40 0.32
CA TRP A 215 -0.74 -20.76 1.06
C TRP A 215 -1.94 -21.69 1.25
N LYS A 216 -2.39 -21.86 2.50
CA LYS A 216 -3.57 -22.68 2.88
C LYS A 216 -4.76 -21.87 3.37
N GLY A 217 -4.72 -20.55 3.16
CA GLY A 217 -5.68 -19.63 3.72
C GLY A 217 -5.32 -19.20 5.14
N CYS A 218 -5.78 -18.01 5.53
CA CYS A 218 -5.75 -17.56 6.91
C CYS A 218 -7.15 -17.09 7.31
N HIS A 219 -7.74 -17.76 8.31
CA HIS A 219 -8.98 -17.33 8.95
C HIS A 219 -8.71 -16.14 9.89
N GLY A 220 -9.72 -15.33 10.13
CA GLY A 220 -9.68 -14.24 11.11
C GLY A 220 -11.06 -13.62 11.32
N THR A 221 -11.10 -12.54 12.09
CA THR A 221 -12.31 -11.72 12.32
C THR A 221 -12.03 -10.26 12.01
N VAL A 222 -12.95 -9.59 11.31
CA VAL A 222 -12.95 -8.12 11.19
C VAL A 222 -13.57 -7.54 12.46
N LEU A 223 -12.74 -6.80 13.21
CA LEU A 223 -13.07 -6.15 14.47
C LEU A 223 -13.62 -4.73 14.29
N GLY A 224 -13.53 -4.17 13.07
CA GLY A 224 -13.94 -2.81 12.77
C GLY A 224 -13.22 -2.18 11.59
N LEU A 225 -13.07 -0.88 11.66
CA LEU A 225 -12.32 -0.02 10.75
C LEU A 225 -11.16 0.65 11.48
N SER A 226 -10.08 0.96 10.77
CA SER A 226 -8.96 1.75 11.31
C SER A 226 -8.59 2.86 10.33
N LEU A 227 -8.47 4.08 10.86
CA LEU A 227 -8.23 5.30 10.10
C LEU A 227 -6.80 5.79 10.35
N PHE A 228 -6.08 6.14 9.29
CA PHE A 228 -4.70 6.61 9.34
C PHE A 228 -4.55 7.94 8.62
N LYS A 229 -3.80 8.89 9.19
CA LYS A 229 -3.31 10.06 8.47
C LYS A 229 -2.15 9.66 7.56
N TYR A 230 -2.20 10.03 6.28
CA TYR A 230 -1.08 9.87 5.37
C TYR A 230 -0.06 11.00 5.57
N ASP A 231 1.20 10.66 5.84
CA ASP A 231 2.32 11.61 5.83
C ASP A 231 3.47 11.07 4.98
N ARG A 232 3.65 11.62 3.78
CA ARG A 232 4.84 11.43 2.91
C ARG A 232 5.21 9.96 2.63
N GLY A 233 4.23 9.06 2.69
CA GLY A 233 4.40 7.61 2.49
C GLY A 233 4.52 6.77 3.77
N ASN A 234 4.31 7.39 4.93
CA ASN A 234 4.03 6.75 6.21
C ASN A 234 2.52 6.84 6.50
N TRP A 235 1.98 5.89 7.24
CA TRP A 235 0.61 5.93 7.76
C TRP A 235 0.66 6.07 9.29
N VAL A 236 0.15 7.18 9.81
CA VAL A 236 0.07 7.44 11.25
C VAL A 236 -1.33 7.11 11.72
N HIS A 237 -1.48 6.18 12.67
CA HIS A 237 -2.78 5.79 13.21
C HIS A 237 -3.52 7.01 13.80
N ASN A 238 -4.83 7.10 13.57
CA ASN A 238 -5.67 8.21 14.01
C ASN A 238 -6.79 7.75 14.97
N GLU A 239 -7.65 6.84 14.52
CA GLU A 239 -8.84 6.41 15.29
C GLU A 239 -9.27 5.01 14.82
N ASP A 240 -9.68 4.15 15.77
CA ASP A 240 -10.27 2.83 15.52
C ASP A 240 -11.78 2.90 15.73
N PHE A 241 -12.56 2.41 14.78
CA PHE A 241 -14.03 2.34 14.87
C PHE A 241 -14.42 0.87 14.96
N LYS A 242 -14.69 0.38 16.17
CA LYS A 242 -14.99 -1.04 16.41
C LYS A 242 -16.41 -1.38 15.97
N PHE A 243 -16.56 -2.54 15.33
CA PHE A 243 -17.87 -3.14 15.04
C PHE A 243 -18.47 -3.75 16.31
N ALA A 244 -19.80 -3.79 16.37
CA ALA A 244 -20.54 -4.44 17.44
C ALA A 244 -20.10 -5.91 17.56
N PRO A 245 -19.93 -6.49 18.76
CA PRO A 245 -19.67 -7.91 18.91
C PRO A 245 -20.74 -8.74 18.18
N SER A 246 -20.32 -9.84 17.55
CA SER A 246 -21.24 -10.84 17.01
C SER A 246 -22.15 -11.35 18.14
N GLN A 247 -23.45 -11.49 17.85
CA GLN A 247 -24.41 -12.16 18.74
C GLN A 247 -24.35 -13.68 18.56
#